data_AF-A0A485MLW6-F1
#
_entry.id   AF-A0A485MLW6-F1
#
_cell.length_a   1.000
_cell.length_b   1.000
_cell.length_c   1.000
_cell.angle_alpha   90.00
_cell.angle_beta   90.00
_cell.angle_gamma   90.00
#
_symmetry.space_group_name_H-M   'P 1'
#
loop_
_entity.id
_entity.type
_entity.pdbx_description
1 polymer ?
#
loop_
_entity_poly.entity_id
_entity_poly.type
_entity_poly.pdbx_seq_one_letter_code
_entity_poly.pdbx_strand_id
1 'polypeptide(L)'
;MASLRAERAAGGPRFSTTLAGRPAALRLLLLLGAVLKPQESLAQLLPTEGSLKSEENKMEDYKANARFCWQSYKEQMDSIPKDWCDWTMISRPYSDLQYCLEHFAEAFGLGFPNPLAEEIIFETHQIHFANCSLMQPTLSDPPEDVLLAMIIAPICLIPFLVTLVVWRSKDSEAQA
;
A
#
# COMPACT_ATOMS: atom_id res chain seq x y z
N MET A 1 2.08 -8.67 -49.85
CA MET A 1 2.03 -7.26 -50.30
C MET A 1 1.88 -6.41 -49.04
N ALA A 2 2.65 -5.40 -48.66
CA ALA A 2 3.87 -4.73 -49.15
C ALA A 2 4.48 -4.05 -47.88
N SER A 3 5.75 -4.27 -47.56
CA SER A 3 6.91 -3.38 -47.79
C SER A 3 6.85 -1.96 -47.20
N LEU A 4 7.70 -1.76 -46.17
CA LEU A 4 8.55 -0.61 -45.82
C LEU A 4 8.17 0.80 -46.29
N ARG A 5 8.13 1.75 -45.34
CA ARG A 5 8.76 3.06 -45.54
C ARG A 5 9.18 3.71 -44.21
N ALA A 6 10.49 3.87 -44.05
CA ALA A 6 11.11 4.78 -43.09
C ALA A 6 11.24 6.15 -43.76
N GLU A 7 10.96 7.23 -43.02
CA GLU A 7 11.30 8.59 -43.43
C GLU A 7 12.14 9.27 -42.33
N ARG A 8 13.35 9.67 -42.72
CA ARG A 8 14.21 10.60 -42.01
C ARG A 8 13.80 12.01 -42.44
N ALA A 9 13.67 12.94 -41.50
CA ALA A 9 13.76 14.37 -41.78
C ALA A 9 14.67 15.03 -40.74
N ALA A 10 15.66 15.76 -41.27
CA ALA A 10 16.68 16.49 -40.57
C ALA A 10 16.17 17.88 -40.13
N GLY A 11 16.66 18.38 -38.98
CA GLY A 11 16.41 19.77 -38.58
C GLY A 11 16.85 20.06 -37.15
N GLY A 12 18.16 20.24 -36.93
CA GLY A 12 18.67 20.78 -35.66
C GLY A 12 18.75 22.31 -35.71
N PRO A 13 18.34 23.03 -34.66
CA PRO A 13 18.72 24.43 -34.48
C PRO A 13 20.04 24.55 -33.72
N ARG A 14 20.86 25.47 -34.21
CA ARG A 14 22.17 25.86 -33.67
C ARG A 14 21.98 26.59 -32.33
N PHE A 15 22.60 26.08 -31.27
CA PHE A 15 22.73 26.81 -30.01
C PHE A 15 23.84 27.86 -30.15
N SER A 16 23.45 29.13 -30.05
CA SER A 16 24.37 30.26 -29.95
C SER A 16 25.23 30.15 -28.70
N THR A 17 26.54 30.17 -28.90
CA THR A 17 27.54 30.28 -27.85
C THR A 17 27.53 31.70 -27.30
N THR A 18 27.27 31.86 -26.01
CA THR A 18 27.75 33.03 -25.26
C THR A 18 28.59 32.52 -24.09
N LEU A 19 29.83 33.00 -24.06
CA LEU A 19 30.88 32.64 -23.12
C LEU A 19 31.01 33.77 -22.11
N ALA A 20 30.72 33.54 -20.84
CA ALA A 20 31.30 34.30 -19.71
C ALA A 20 30.83 33.73 -18.36
N GLY A 21 31.76 33.23 -17.55
CA GLY A 21 31.52 32.91 -16.14
C GLY A 21 32.28 31.67 -15.65
N ARG A 22 33.55 31.84 -15.26
CA ARG A 22 34.40 30.79 -14.67
C ARG A 22 33.91 30.37 -13.25
N PRO A 23 34.35 29.20 -12.76
CA PRO A 23 33.55 28.29 -11.94
C PRO A 23 33.85 28.44 -10.44
N ALA A 24 32.98 29.11 -9.69
CA ALA A 24 33.01 29.05 -8.23
C ALA A 24 32.04 27.96 -7.69
N ALA A 25 30.87 27.82 -8.31
CA ALA A 25 29.84 26.86 -7.88
C ALA A 25 30.29 25.39 -8.02
N LEU A 26 31.05 25.07 -9.07
CA LEU A 26 31.55 23.70 -9.30
C LEU A 26 32.61 23.28 -8.28
N ARG A 27 33.41 24.21 -7.76
CA ARG A 27 34.36 23.92 -6.67
C ARG A 27 33.65 23.73 -5.33
N LEU A 28 32.57 24.48 -5.07
CA LEU A 28 31.78 24.33 -3.86
C LEU A 28 31.01 23.00 -3.84
N LEU A 29 30.46 22.57 -4.98
CA LEU A 29 29.81 21.25 -5.13
C LEU A 29 30.80 20.08 -4.95
N LEU A 30 32.03 20.21 -5.44
CA LEU A 30 33.08 19.21 -5.23
C LEU A 30 33.54 19.15 -3.76
N LEU A 31 33.54 20.28 -3.04
CA LEU A 31 33.85 20.32 -1.61
C LEU A 31 32.71 19.76 -0.75
N LEU A 32 31.44 20.06 -1.06
CA LEU A 32 30.28 19.47 -0.38
C LEU A 32 30.14 17.96 -0.66
N GLY A 33 30.46 17.51 -1.87
CA GLY A 33 30.51 16.08 -2.21
C GLY A 33 31.66 15.32 -1.53
N ALA A 34 32.71 16.01 -1.09
CA ALA A 34 33.81 15.42 -0.32
C ALA A 34 33.53 15.38 1.20
N VAL A 35 32.63 16.24 1.71
CA VAL A 35 32.27 16.32 3.15
C VAL A 35 31.10 15.39 3.50
N LEU A 36 30.22 15.06 2.55
CA LEU A 36 29.17 14.05 2.73
C LEU A 36 29.64 12.69 2.18
N LYS A 37 30.71 12.16 2.74
CA LYS A 37 31.05 10.74 2.63
C LYS A 37 30.54 10.10 3.91
N PRO A 38 29.50 9.24 3.87
CA PRO A 38 29.26 8.32 4.97
C PRO A 38 30.49 7.42 5.09
N GLN A 39 31.37 7.76 6.04
CA GLN A 39 32.21 6.78 6.72
C GLN A 39 31.32 6.11 7.76
N GLU A 40 30.40 5.27 7.29
CA GLU A 40 29.91 4.18 8.11
C GLU A 40 30.79 2.97 7.77
N SER A 41 31.44 2.50 8.82
CA SER A 41 32.44 1.47 8.85
C SER A 41 32.12 0.28 7.95
N LEU A 42 32.93 0.08 6.91
CA LEU A 42 33.10 -1.20 6.23
C LEU A 42 33.94 -2.11 7.14
N ALA A 43 33.37 -2.46 8.28
CA ALA A 43 33.89 -3.45 9.21
C ALA A 43 32.68 -4.17 9.81
N GLN A 44 32.12 -5.10 9.02
CA GLN A 44 31.23 -6.22 9.37
C GLN A 44 30.01 -6.28 8.45
N LEU A 45 30.11 -7.05 7.35
CA LEU A 45 29.05 -7.96 6.89
C LEU A 45 29.54 -8.74 5.67
N LEU A 46 30.58 -9.55 5.90
CA LEU A 46 30.67 -10.83 5.20
C LEU A 46 29.91 -11.78 6.13
N PRO A 47 28.70 -12.26 5.77
CA PRO A 47 28.04 -13.27 6.58
C PRO A 47 28.98 -14.48 6.59
N THR A 48 29.49 -14.82 7.76
CA THR A 48 30.26 -16.04 7.96
C THR A 48 29.45 -17.20 7.38
N GLU A 49 30.06 -18.12 6.66
CA GLU A 49 29.36 -19.23 5.98
C GLU A 49 28.37 -19.99 6.89
N GLY A 50 28.64 -20.03 8.20
CA GLY A 50 27.70 -20.55 9.20
C GLY A 50 26.42 -19.73 9.42
N SER A 51 26.46 -18.40 9.26
CA SER A 51 25.29 -17.53 9.34
C SER A 51 24.35 -17.75 8.15
N LEU A 52 24.90 -17.84 6.94
CA LEU A 52 24.12 -18.10 5.73
C LEU A 52 23.47 -19.49 5.77
N LYS A 53 24.22 -20.47 6.26
CA LYS A 53 23.73 -21.85 6.44
C LYS A 53 22.66 -21.97 7.53
N SER A 54 22.76 -21.17 8.60
CA SER A 54 21.72 -21.12 9.64
C SER A 54 20.43 -20.48 9.13
N GLU A 55 20.53 -19.44 8.29
CA GLU A 55 19.36 -18.79 7.67
C GLU A 55 18.69 -19.71 6.65
N GLU A 56 19.48 -20.43 5.84
CA GLU A 56 18.99 -21.42 4.88
C GLU A 56 18.24 -22.57 5.57
N ASN A 57 18.79 -23.08 6.69
CA ASN A 57 18.14 -24.14 7.47
C ASN A 57 16.79 -23.69 8.04
N LYS A 58 16.71 -22.46 8.59
CA LYS A 58 15.44 -21.89 9.10
C LYS A 58 14.40 -21.75 7.98
N MET A 59 14.82 -21.34 6.78
CA MET A 59 13.94 -21.20 5.63
C MET A 59 13.40 -22.56 5.16
N GLU A 60 14.22 -23.60 5.11
CA GLU A 60 13.76 -24.93 4.73
C GLU A 60 12.81 -25.55 5.79
N ASP A 61 13.05 -25.32 7.07
CA ASP A 61 12.12 -25.73 8.13
C ASP A 61 10.78 -24.98 8.04
N TYR A 62 10.83 -23.67 7.81
CA TYR A 62 9.64 -22.85 7.59
C TYR A 62 8.83 -23.31 6.37
N LYS A 63 9.50 -23.71 5.28
CA LYS A 63 8.85 -24.18 4.06
C LYS A 63 8.01 -25.43 4.26
N ALA A 64 8.46 -26.37 5.08
CA ALA A 64 7.67 -27.56 5.42
C ALA A 64 6.37 -27.18 6.15
N ASN A 65 6.46 -26.24 7.10
CA ASN A 65 5.31 -25.77 7.86
C ASN A 65 4.36 -24.89 7.04
N ALA A 66 4.90 -24.05 6.16
CA ALA A 66 4.11 -23.26 5.22
C ALA A 66 3.30 -24.16 4.27
N ARG A 67 3.87 -25.27 3.80
CA ARG A 67 3.14 -26.29 3.03
C ARG A 67 2.03 -26.94 3.84
N PHE A 68 2.27 -27.23 5.12
CA PHE A 68 1.24 -27.74 6.03
C PHE A 68 0.08 -26.73 6.19
N CYS A 69 0.39 -25.45 6.44
CA CYS A 69 -0.61 -24.38 6.50
C CYS A 69 -1.46 -24.33 5.22
N TRP A 70 -0.80 -24.42 4.06
CA TRP A 70 -1.46 -24.42 2.77
C TRP A 70 -2.38 -25.62 2.55
N GLN A 71 -1.95 -26.82 2.95
CA GLN A 71 -2.78 -28.03 2.87
C GLN A 71 -4.01 -27.93 3.77
N SER A 72 -3.83 -27.50 5.03
CA SER A 72 -4.94 -27.31 5.96
C SER A 72 -5.95 -26.27 5.45
N TYR A 73 -5.46 -25.18 4.84
CA TYR A 73 -6.34 -24.22 4.17
C TYR A 73 -7.14 -24.84 3.03
N LYS A 74 -6.51 -25.61 2.14
CA LYS A 74 -7.22 -26.29 1.03
C LYS A 74 -8.31 -27.22 1.53
N GLU A 75 -8.02 -28.03 2.55
CA GLU A 75 -9.00 -28.93 3.16
C GLU A 75 -10.22 -28.17 3.71
N GLN A 76 -9.99 -27.01 4.33
CA GLN A 76 -11.08 -26.14 4.78
C GLN A 76 -11.86 -25.57 3.59
N MET A 77 -11.18 -25.08 2.55
CA MET A 77 -11.83 -24.52 1.36
C MET A 77 -12.61 -25.55 0.54
N ASP A 78 -12.18 -26.82 0.52
CA ASP A 78 -12.88 -27.91 -0.17
C ASP A 78 -14.24 -28.22 0.47
N SER A 79 -14.40 -27.94 1.77
CA SER A 79 -15.67 -28.10 2.48
C SER A 79 -16.67 -26.96 2.17
N ILE A 80 -16.19 -25.86 1.60
CA ILE A 80 -16.97 -24.67 1.30
C ILE A 80 -17.56 -24.81 -0.13
N PRO A 81 -18.89 -24.68 -0.30
CA PRO A 81 -19.51 -24.50 -1.63
C PRO A 81 -18.76 -23.45 -2.44
N LYS A 82 -18.68 -23.58 -3.77
CA LYS A 82 -17.87 -22.71 -4.65
C LYS A 82 -18.25 -21.22 -4.69
N ASP A 83 -19.02 -20.72 -3.73
CA ASP A 83 -19.29 -19.30 -3.51
C ASP A 83 -18.16 -18.65 -2.69
N TRP A 84 -16.93 -18.74 -3.20
CA TRP A 84 -15.73 -18.26 -2.52
C TRP A 84 -15.63 -16.73 -2.45
N CYS A 85 -16.56 -16.01 -3.08
CA CYS A 85 -16.60 -14.54 -3.06
C CYS A 85 -17.34 -13.96 -1.85
N ASP A 86 -18.01 -14.80 -1.05
CA ASP A 86 -18.58 -14.37 0.22
C ASP A 86 -17.49 -14.34 1.31
N TRP A 87 -17.07 -13.13 1.68
CA TRP A 87 -16.09 -12.92 2.75
C TRP A 87 -16.53 -13.54 4.09
N THR A 88 -17.82 -13.57 4.38
CA THR A 88 -18.30 -14.15 5.64
C THR A 88 -18.02 -15.65 5.71
N MET A 89 -18.00 -16.32 4.56
CA MET A 89 -17.74 -17.74 4.44
C MET A 89 -16.23 -18.07 4.47
N ILE A 90 -15.41 -17.25 3.81
CA ILE A 90 -13.97 -17.54 3.62
C ILE A 90 -13.05 -16.81 4.61
N SER A 91 -13.57 -15.87 5.41
CA SER A 91 -12.77 -15.08 6.37
C SER A 91 -12.02 -15.95 7.39
N ARG A 92 -12.65 -17.02 7.87
CA ARG A 92 -12.06 -17.96 8.84
C ARG A 92 -10.87 -18.73 8.26
N PRO A 93 -11.03 -19.56 7.20
CA PRO A 93 -9.90 -20.30 6.64
C PRO A 93 -8.78 -19.38 6.15
N TYR A 94 -9.12 -18.21 5.59
CA TYR A 94 -8.11 -17.23 5.17
C TYR A 94 -7.31 -16.67 6.35
N SER A 95 -7.98 -16.30 7.44
CA SER A 95 -7.31 -15.81 8.65
C SER A 95 -6.44 -16.89 9.30
N ASP A 96 -6.91 -18.14 9.30
CA ASP A 96 -6.16 -19.27 9.83
C ASP A 96 -4.91 -19.57 9.01
N LEU A 97 -4.99 -19.46 7.66
CA LEU A 97 -3.83 -19.55 6.78
C LEU A 97 -2.80 -18.45 7.09
N GLN A 98 -3.26 -17.20 7.16
CA GLN A 98 -2.39 -16.05 7.47
C GLN A 98 -1.72 -16.21 8.84
N TYR A 99 -2.49 -16.56 9.86
CA TYR A 99 -1.99 -16.80 11.21
C TYR A 99 -0.98 -17.96 11.25
N CYS A 100 -1.26 -19.06 10.55
CA CYS A 100 -0.35 -20.21 10.49
C CYS A 100 1.00 -19.82 9.86
N LEU A 101 0.98 -19.07 8.75
CA LEU A 101 2.20 -18.58 8.10
C LEU A 101 2.99 -17.62 9.00
N GLU A 102 2.31 -16.67 9.64
CA GLU A 102 2.92 -15.71 10.57
C GLU A 102 3.52 -16.43 11.79
N HIS A 103 2.78 -17.36 12.39
CA HIS A 103 3.21 -18.13 13.55
C HIS A 103 4.49 -18.93 13.28
N PHE A 104 4.55 -19.64 12.15
CA PHE A 104 5.75 -20.40 11.82
C PHE A 104 6.91 -19.52 11.37
N ALA A 105 6.65 -18.38 10.71
CA ALA A 105 7.71 -17.42 10.43
C ALA A 105 8.34 -16.93 11.73
N GLU A 106 7.54 -16.53 12.72
CA GLU A 106 8.01 -16.13 14.04
C GLU A 106 8.77 -17.27 14.75
N ALA A 107 8.23 -18.49 14.73
CA ALA A 107 8.84 -19.66 15.39
C ALA A 107 10.24 -20.00 14.86
N PHE A 108 10.51 -19.76 13.57
CA PHE A 108 11.84 -19.93 12.96
C PHE A 108 12.69 -18.65 12.95
N GLY A 109 12.19 -17.56 13.53
CA GLY A 109 12.88 -16.27 13.58
C GLY A 109 13.01 -15.59 12.21
N LEU A 110 12.02 -15.81 11.33
CA LEU A 110 11.88 -15.16 10.02
C LEU A 110 10.90 -13.99 10.11
N GLY A 111 11.08 -13.00 9.25
CA GLY A 111 10.12 -11.89 9.13
C GLY A 111 8.81 -12.32 8.47
N PHE A 112 7.73 -11.63 8.83
CA PHE A 112 6.45 -11.69 8.14
C PHE A 112 6.02 -10.28 7.70
N PRO A 113 5.57 -10.08 6.44
CA PRO A 113 5.51 -11.06 5.36
C PRO A 113 6.91 -11.45 4.83
N ASN A 114 6.99 -12.59 4.16
CA ASN A 114 8.20 -13.09 3.47
C ASN A 114 7.81 -13.66 2.09
N PRO A 115 8.79 -13.87 1.16
CA PRO A 115 8.47 -14.26 -0.22
C PRO A 115 7.65 -15.54 -0.35
N LEU A 116 7.88 -16.54 0.51
CA LEU A 116 7.09 -17.78 0.48
C LEU A 116 5.66 -17.56 0.97
N ALA A 117 5.46 -16.77 2.03
CA ALA A 117 4.11 -16.40 2.48
C ALA A 117 3.37 -15.62 1.38
N GLU A 118 4.06 -14.67 0.73
CA GLU A 118 3.49 -13.89 -0.36
C GLU A 118 3.07 -14.77 -1.55
N GLU A 119 3.91 -15.73 -1.94
CA GLU A 119 3.59 -16.72 -2.99
C GLU A 119 2.33 -17.52 -2.65
N ILE A 120 2.23 -18.05 -1.42
CA ILE A 120 1.06 -18.84 -0.98
C ILE A 120 -0.20 -17.97 -0.95
N ILE A 121 -0.11 -16.75 -0.44
CA ILE A 121 -1.25 -15.82 -0.43
C ILE A 121 -1.66 -15.48 -1.86
N PHE A 122 -0.71 -15.26 -2.77
CA PHE A 122 -1.02 -14.99 -4.17
C PHE A 122 -1.66 -16.19 -4.88
N GLU A 123 -1.15 -17.41 -4.66
CA GLU A 123 -1.75 -18.66 -5.16
C GLU A 123 -3.20 -18.80 -4.64
N THR A 124 -3.44 -18.45 -3.38
CA THR A 124 -4.78 -18.41 -2.78
C THR A 124 -5.74 -17.54 -3.58
N HIS A 125 -5.32 -16.30 -3.87
CA HIS A 125 -6.10 -15.34 -4.67
C HIS A 125 -6.35 -15.84 -6.09
N GLN A 126 -5.37 -16.46 -6.74
CA GLN A 126 -5.52 -16.98 -8.09
C GLN A 126 -6.47 -18.17 -8.19
N ILE A 127 -6.42 -19.09 -7.22
CA ILE A 127 -7.24 -20.31 -7.26
C ILE A 127 -8.67 -20.00 -6.84
N HIS A 128 -8.85 -19.27 -5.74
CA HIS A 128 -10.18 -19.12 -5.12
C HIS A 128 -10.87 -17.80 -5.44
N PHE A 129 -10.12 -16.73 -5.72
CA PHE A 129 -10.68 -15.37 -5.79
C PHE A 129 -10.52 -14.68 -7.15
N ALA A 130 -9.96 -15.35 -8.16
CA ALA A 130 -9.68 -14.75 -9.47
C ALA A 130 -10.92 -14.18 -10.20
N ASN A 131 -12.10 -14.72 -9.92
CA ASN A 131 -13.37 -14.27 -10.52
C ASN A 131 -14.24 -13.46 -9.54
N CYS A 132 -13.73 -13.15 -8.35
CA CYS A 132 -14.46 -12.33 -7.41
C CYS A 132 -14.33 -10.86 -7.80
N SER A 133 -15.47 -10.20 -7.96
CA SER A 133 -15.50 -8.75 -8.11
C SER A 133 -15.50 -8.12 -6.73
N LEU A 134 -14.58 -7.18 -6.49
CA LEU A 134 -14.66 -6.31 -5.33
C LEU A 134 -15.86 -5.39 -5.50
N MET A 135 -17.03 -5.82 -5.00
CA MET A 135 -18.09 -4.89 -4.65
C MET A 135 -17.64 -4.17 -3.38
N GLN A 136 -16.68 -3.25 -3.51
CA GLN A 136 -16.50 -2.26 -2.47
C GLN A 136 -17.81 -1.47 -2.42
N PRO A 137 -18.50 -1.40 -1.26
CA PRO A 137 -19.19 -0.16 -0.96
C PRO A 137 -18.08 0.87 -1.04
N THR A 138 -18.09 1.71 -2.07
CA THR A 138 -17.12 2.78 -2.20
C THR A 138 -17.30 3.63 -0.94
N LEU A 139 -16.46 3.39 0.06
CA LEU A 139 -16.26 4.32 1.18
C LEU A 139 -15.45 5.48 0.60
N SER A 140 -16.11 6.15 -0.32
CA SER A 140 -15.65 7.35 -0.98
C SER A 140 -16.30 8.50 -0.25
N ASP A 141 -15.51 9.53 -0.04
CA ASP A 141 -16.07 10.80 0.41
C ASP A 141 -17.18 11.24 -0.55
N PRO A 142 -18.27 11.80 -0.04
CA PRO A 142 -19.30 12.38 -0.88
C PRO A 142 -18.66 13.49 -1.76
N PRO A 143 -19.23 13.77 -2.95
CA PRO A 143 -18.75 14.85 -3.80
C PRO A 143 -18.57 16.16 -3.00
N GLU A 144 -17.55 16.94 -3.32
CA GLU A 144 -17.14 18.13 -2.55
C GLU A 144 -18.32 19.09 -2.31
N ASP A 145 -19.17 19.30 -3.32
CA ASP A 145 -20.36 20.15 -3.21
C ASP A 145 -21.39 19.64 -2.19
N VAL A 146 -21.58 18.31 -2.11
CA VAL A 146 -22.50 17.67 -1.16
C VAL A 146 -21.93 17.73 0.24
N LEU A 147 -20.64 17.44 0.39
CA LEU A 147 -19.94 17.57 1.66
C LEU A 147 -20.04 19.01 2.19
N LEU A 148 -19.78 20.00 1.33
CA LEU A 148 -19.87 21.40 1.67
C LEU A 148 -21.30 21.80 2.06
N ALA A 149 -22.31 21.34 1.33
CA ALA A 149 -23.71 21.58 1.68
C ALA A 149 -24.07 21.00 3.06
N MET A 150 -23.61 19.79 3.37
CA MET A 150 -23.80 19.16 4.69
C MET A 150 -23.10 19.92 5.83
N ILE A 151 -22.00 20.63 5.55
CA ILE A 151 -21.29 21.47 6.52
C ILE A 151 -21.98 22.83 6.68
N ILE A 152 -22.35 23.49 5.58
CA ILE A 152 -22.97 24.82 5.62
C ILE A 152 -24.38 24.77 6.21
N ALA A 153 -25.16 23.72 5.92
CA ALA A 153 -26.53 23.58 6.41
C ALA A 153 -26.66 23.73 7.95
N PRO A 154 -25.95 22.97 8.81
CA PRO A 154 -26.04 23.15 10.25
C PRO A 154 -25.49 24.51 10.71
N ILE A 155 -24.44 25.04 10.05
CA ILE A 155 -23.87 26.35 10.38
C ILE A 155 -24.90 27.48 10.18
N CYS A 156 -25.74 27.38 9.14
CA CYS A 156 -26.78 28.38 8.88
C CYS A 156 -28.08 28.11 9.67
N LEU A 157 -28.49 26.85 9.80
CA LEU A 157 -29.75 26.49 10.44
C LEU A 157 -29.72 26.72 11.96
N ILE A 158 -28.60 26.43 12.65
CA ILE A 158 -28.52 26.55 14.11
C ILE A 158 -28.73 28.01 14.56
N PRO A 159 -27.98 29.02 14.06
CA PRO A 159 -28.20 30.41 14.44
C PRO A 159 -29.60 30.92 14.07
N PHE A 160 -30.13 30.50 12.91
CA PHE A 160 -31.49 30.84 12.50
C PHE A 160 -32.53 30.35 13.51
N LEU A 161 -32.48 29.07 13.89
CA LEU A 161 -33.39 28.51 14.89
C LEU A 161 -33.22 29.18 16.27
N VAL A 162 -31.99 29.43 16.70
CA VAL A 162 -31.71 30.13 17.98
C VAL A 162 -32.33 31.52 17.99
N THR A 163 -32.15 32.32 16.92
CA THR A 163 -32.74 33.66 16.84
C THR A 163 -34.26 33.63 16.82
N LEU A 164 -34.87 32.66 16.13
CA LEU A 164 -36.32 32.47 16.13
C LEU A 164 -36.85 32.12 17.53
N VAL A 165 -36.19 31.24 18.26
CA VAL A 165 -36.57 30.86 19.63
C VAL A 165 -36.46 32.06 20.57
N VAL A 166 -35.35 32.80 20.50
CA VAL A 166 -35.16 34.01 21.31
C VAL A 166 -36.25 35.04 21.00
N TRP A 167 -36.54 35.28 19.73
CA TRP A 167 -37.58 36.22 19.34
C TRP A 167 -38.96 35.78 19.86
N ARG A 168 -39.34 34.52 19.66
CA ARG A 168 -40.62 34.00 20.17
C ARG A 168 -40.71 34.03 21.69
N SER A 169 -39.62 33.78 22.40
CA SER A 169 -39.59 33.85 23.87
C SER A 169 -39.84 35.28 24.36
N LYS A 170 -39.25 36.29 23.72
CA LYS A 170 -39.46 37.70 24.05
C LYS A 170 -40.88 38.17 23.77
N ASP A 171 -41.47 37.75 22.66
CA ASP A 171 -42.87 38.10 22.32
C ASP A 171 -43.86 37.44 23.30
N SER A 172 -43.52 36.26 23.83
CA SER A 172 -44.32 35.57 24.85
C SER A 172 -44.24 36.26 26.21
N GLU A 173 -43.07 36.76 26.61
CA GLU A 173 -42.91 37.55 27.84
C GLU A 173 -43.62 38.91 27.77
N ALA A 174 -43.72 39.52 26.58
CA ALA A 174 -44.44 40.78 26.40
C ALA A 174 -45.97 40.64 26.40
N GLN A 175 -46.50 39.41 26.33
CA GLN A 175 -47.92 39.08 26.35
C GLN A 175 -48.42 38.47 27.67
N ALA A 176 -47.51 38.21 28.63
CA ALA A 176 -47.82 37.78 30.00
C ALA A 176 -47.88 38.98 30.96
#